data_AF-A0A4R6L4S8-F1
#
_entry.id   AF-A0A4R6L4S8-F1
#
_cell.length_a   1.000
_cell.length_b   1.000
_cell.length_c   1.000
_cell.angle_alpha   90.00
_cell.angle_beta   90.00
_cell.angle_gamma   90.00
#
_symmetry.space_group_name_H-M   'P 1'
#
loop_
_entity.id
_entity.type
_entity.pdbx_description
1 polymer ?
#
loop_
_entity_poly.entity_id
_entity_poly.type
_entity_poly.pdbx_seq_one_letter_code
_entity_poly.pdbx_strand_id
1 'polypeptide(L)'
;ILRWCPDSEIKTSAGKALAEKNPTNSELTYILEYCPDSEIKTSAGKALAENVGIINPVDEKALIKKIAIAVVSRPGSLKMDSWHCGTSHCLAGHACVENEEAMRIEKEHSTEIAGAAVIPSYAHLFYSDDDTVLAVLKEIANQD
;
A
#
# COMPACT_ATOMS: atom_id res chain seq x y z
N ILE A 1 -5.91 -10.81 -15.06
CA ILE A 1 -4.51 -11.13 -15.46
C ILE A 1 -3.55 -10.79 -14.33
N LEU A 2 -3.40 -9.50 -13.95
CA LEU A 2 -2.48 -9.07 -12.89
C LEU A 2 -2.51 -9.90 -11.59
N ARG A 3 -3.71 -10.11 -11.02
CA ARG A 3 -3.87 -10.81 -9.74
C ARG A 3 -3.61 -12.33 -9.78
N TRP A 4 -4.07 -13.00 -10.84
CA TRP A 4 -4.19 -14.47 -10.86
C TRP A 4 -3.25 -15.17 -11.84
N CYS A 5 -2.61 -14.44 -12.75
CA CYS A 5 -1.67 -15.04 -13.69
C CYS A 5 -0.36 -15.40 -12.94
N PRO A 6 0.13 -16.64 -13.01
CA PRO A 6 1.39 -17.00 -12.37
C PRO A 6 2.62 -16.48 -13.14
N ASP A 7 2.45 -16.12 -14.41
CA ASP A 7 3.54 -15.70 -15.29
C ASP A 7 3.87 -14.21 -15.08
N SER A 8 5.10 -13.93 -14.69
CA SER A 8 5.57 -12.57 -14.40
C SER A 8 5.65 -11.68 -15.64
N GLU A 9 6.01 -12.23 -16.81
CA GLU A 9 6.11 -11.45 -18.06
C GLU A 9 4.73 -11.03 -18.55
N ILE A 10 3.75 -11.95 -18.48
CA ILE A 10 2.35 -11.64 -18.80
C ILE A 10 1.79 -10.59 -17.82
N LYS A 11 2.14 -10.67 -16.54
CA LYS A 11 1.74 -9.67 -15.54
C LYS A 11 2.36 -8.30 -15.81
N THR A 12 3.66 -8.24 -16.12
CA THR A 12 4.33 -6.98 -16.50
C THR A 12 3.67 -6.36 -17.73
N SER A 13 3.42 -7.18 -18.77
CA SER A 13 2.78 -6.72 -19.99
C SER A 13 1.36 -6.19 -19.74
N ALA A 14 0.58 -6.86 -18.90
CA ALA A 14 -0.74 -6.41 -18.51
C ALA A 14 -0.70 -5.11 -17.68
N GLY A 15 0.25 -4.99 -16.76
CA GLY A 15 0.46 -3.79 -15.95
C GLY A 15 0.82 -2.58 -16.80
N LYS A 16 1.73 -2.77 -17.77
CA LYS A 16 2.10 -1.74 -18.75
C LYS A 16 0.91 -1.28 -19.58
N ALA A 17 0.17 -2.24 -20.16
CA ALA A 17 -0.99 -1.94 -20.99
C ALA A 17 -2.11 -1.22 -20.21
N LEU A 18 -2.23 -1.49 -18.90
CA LEU A 18 -3.18 -0.79 -18.02
C LEU A 18 -2.71 0.64 -17.71
N ALA A 19 -1.42 0.81 -17.40
CA ALA A 19 -0.82 2.12 -17.11
C ALA A 19 -0.93 3.10 -18.28
N GLU A 20 -0.90 2.62 -19.53
CA GLU A 20 -1.00 3.43 -20.75
C GLU A 20 -2.42 3.97 -21.04
N LYS A 21 -3.45 3.52 -20.30
CA LYS A 21 -4.88 3.80 -20.60
C LYS A 21 -5.55 4.80 -19.67
N ASN A 22 -4.78 5.66 -18.99
CA ASN A 22 -5.30 6.57 -17.97
C ASN A 22 -6.12 5.81 -16.90
N PRO A 23 -5.46 4.92 -16.14
CA PRO A 23 -6.12 4.01 -15.19
C PRO A 23 -6.84 4.77 -14.08
N THR A 24 -7.93 4.19 -13.59
CA THR A 24 -8.61 4.61 -12.36
C THR A 24 -7.73 4.40 -11.12
N ASN A 25 -8.07 5.04 -9.99
CA ASN A 25 -7.34 4.84 -8.73
C ASN A 25 -7.30 3.37 -8.30
N SER A 26 -8.41 2.64 -8.46
CA SER A 26 -8.44 1.20 -8.19
C SER A 26 -7.56 0.39 -9.15
N GLU A 27 -7.49 0.77 -10.42
CA GLU A 27 -6.58 0.09 -11.37
C GLU A 27 -5.11 0.38 -11.04
N LEU A 28 -4.80 1.58 -10.55
CA LEU A 28 -3.48 1.94 -10.03
C LEU A 28 -3.11 1.13 -8.79
N THR A 29 -4.03 0.92 -7.84
CA THR A 29 -3.74 0.04 -6.67
C THR A 29 -3.48 -1.39 -7.10
N TYR A 30 -4.23 -1.91 -8.09
CA TYR A 30 -3.98 -3.25 -8.65
C TYR A 30 -2.60 -3.39 -9.28
N ILE A 31 -2.09 -2.33 -9.94
CA ILE A 31 -0.72 -2.33 -10.45
C ILE A 31 0.28 -2.40 -9.28
N LEU A 32 0.08 -1.58 -8.24
CA LEU A 32 0.96 -1.53 -7.07
C LEU A 32 1.02 -2.85 -6.29
N GLU A 33 -0.13 -3.53 -6.18
CA GLU A 33 -0.28 -4.80 -5.47
C GLU A 33 0.32 -5.98 -6.23
N TYR A 34 0.11 -6.05 -7.55
CA TYR A 34 0.34 -7.28 -8.30
C TYR A 34 1.37 -7.19 -9.42
N CYS A 35 1.72 -6.00 -9.94
CA CYS A 35 2.70 -5.89 -11.01
C CYS A 35 4.12 -6.17 -10.46
N PRO A 36 4.91 -7.06 -11.07
CA PRO A 36 6.25 -7.35 -10.57
C PRO A 36 7.29 -6.30 -10.96
N ASP A 37 6.98 -5.45 -11.94
CA ASP A 37 7.90 -4.43 -12.46
C ASP A 37 7.91 -3.18 -11.57
N SER A 38 9.09 -2.84 -11.05
CA SER A 38 9.27 -1.72 -10.11
C SER A 38 9.11 -0.36 -10.76
N GLU A 39 9.43 -0.19 -12.04
CA GLU A 39 9.32 1.09 -12.74
C GLU A 39 7.84 1.41 -13.02
N ILE A 40 7.07 0.39 -13.43
CA ILE A 40 5.62 0.50 -13.61
C ILE A 40 4.96 0.83 -12.26
N LYS A 41 5.36 0.15 -11.18
CA LYS A 41 4.85 0.44 -9.83
C LYS A 41 5.17 1.87 -9.37
N THR A 42 6.41 2.33 -9.57
CA THR A 42 6.81 3.70 -9.23
C THR A 42 5.95 4.72 -9.97
N SER A 43 5.73 4.50 -11.28
CA SER A 43 4.89 5.37 -12.10
C SER A 43 3.42 5.34 -11.64
N ALA A 44 2.89 4.15 -11.32
CA ALA A 44 1.53 4.00 -10.82
C ALA A 44 1.33 4.69 -9.45
N GLY A 45 2.31 4.57 -8.54
CA GLY A 45 2.29 5.23 -7.24
C GLY A 45 2.26 6.75 -7.37
N LYS A 46 3.09 7.29 -8.28
CA LYS A 46 3.08 8.73 -8.58
C LYS A 46 1.74 9.19 -9.15
N ALA A 47 1.19 8.47 -10.14
CA ALA A 47 -0.10 8.80 -10.73
C ALA A 47 -1.23 8.74 -9.68
N LEU A 48 -1.19 7.74 -8.78
CA LEU A 48 -2.17 7.62 -7.71
C LEU A 48 -2.09 8.80 -6.73
N ALA A 49 -0.88 9.16 -6.30
CA ALA A 49 -0.63 10.31 -5.43
C ALA A 49 -1.14 11.61 -6.05
N GLU A 50 -0.90 11.83 -7.34
CA GLU A 50 -1.42 12.99 -8.09
C GLU A 50 -2.95 12.98 -8.16
N ASN A 51 -3.56 11.84 -8.48
CA ASN A 51 -5.01 11.70 -8.61
C ASN A 51 -5.77 11.96 -7.30
N VAL A 52 -5.17 11.64 -6.15
CA VAL A 52 -5.77 11.86 -4.82
C VAL A 52 -5.31 13.18 -4.16
N GLY A 53 -4.58 14.02 -4.91
CA GLY A 53 -4.23 15.37 -4.50
C GLY A 53 -3.07 15.49 -3.50
N ILE A 54 -2.15 14.53 -3.48
CA ILE A 54 -0.91 14.67 -2.68
C ILE A 54 0.02 15.65 -3.40
N ILE A 55 0.06 16.89 -2.90
CA ILE A 55 0.93 17.95 -3.44
C ILE A 55 2.36 17.81 -2.91
N ASN A 56 2.50 17.40 -1.64
CA ASN A 56 3.78 17.16 -0.99
C ASN A 56 3.94 15.65 -0.75
N PRO A 57 4.93 14.99 -1.39
CA PRO A 57 5.13 13.56 -1.22
C PRO A 57 5.30 13.17 0.24
N VAL A 58 4.56 12.15 0.67
CA VAL A 58 4.77 11.53 1.98
C VAL A 58 6.12 10.82 1.98
N ASP A 59 6.90 11.00 3.04
CA ASP A 59 8.10 10.19 3.27
C ASP A 59 7.67 8.75 3.63
N GLU A 60 7.53 7.92 2.61
CA GLU A 60 7.11 6.52 2.73
C GLU A 60 8.03 5.74 3.70
N LYS A 61 9.34 5.98 3.66
CA LYS A 61 10.31 5.28 4.52
C LYS A 61 10.11 5.65 5.98
N ALA A 62 9.90 6.93 6.28
CA ALA A 62 9.59 7.37 7.63
C ALA A 62 8.22 6.84 8.11
N LEU A 63 7.21 6.86 7.23
CA LEU A 63 5.87 6.39 7.56
C LEU A 63 5.84 4.88 7.85
N ILE A 64 6.43 4.05 6.99
CA ILE A 64 6.43 2.59 7.23
C ILE A 64 7.22 2.23 8.50
N LYS A 65 8.31 2.95 8.81
CA LYS A 65 9.06 2.77 10.07
C LYS A 65 8.22 3.16 11.28
N LYS A 66 7.45 4.25 11.20
CA LYS A 66 6.50 4.66 12.25
C LYS A 66 5.42 3.59 12.48
N ILE A 67 4.80 3.09 11.40
CA ILE A 67 3.81 2.01 11.45
C ILE A 67 4.41 0.74 12.07
N ALA A 68 5.61 0.35 11.64
CA ALA A 68 6.32 -0.82 12.14
C ALA A 68 6.53 -0.76 13.66
N ILE A 69 7.02 0.38 14.18
CA ILE A 69 7.20 0.59 15.63
C ILE A 69 5.85 0.53 16.36
N ALA A 70 4.81 1.14 15.80
CA ALA A 70 3.47 1.19 16.40
C ALA A 70 2.80 -0.20 16.49
N VAL A 71 3.03 -1.05 15.48
CA VAL A 71 2.53 -2.43 15.44
C VAL A 71 3.32 -3.34 16.38
N VAL A 72 4.66 -3.29 16.32
CA VAL A 72 5.52 -4.16 17.14
C VAL A 72 5.37 -3.88 18.63
N SER A 73 5.18 -2.62 19.02
CA SER A 73 4.96 -2.23 20.42
C SER A 73 3.58 -2.62 20.96
N ARG A 74 2.63 -3.00 20.10
CA ARG A 74 1.25 -3.36 20.47
C ARG A 74 0.83 -4.67 19.81
N PRO A 75 1.21 -5.83 20.37
CA PRO A 75 0.77 -7.13 19.87
C PRO A 75 -0.76 -7.21 19.70
N GLY A 76 -1.22 -7.71 18.55
CA GLY A 76 -2.64 -7.81 18.21
C GLY A 76 -3.25 -6.56 17.52
N SER A 77 -2.48 -5.48 17.36
CA SER A 77 -2.91 -4.28 16.63
C SER A 77 -2.92 -4.43 15.11
N LEU A 78 -2.26 -5.46 14.57
CA LEU A 78 -2.30 -5.81 13.15
C LEU A 78 -3.36 -6.88 12.88
N LYS A 79 -4.26 -6.61 11.94
CA LYS A 79 -5.30 -7.52 11.46
C LYS A 79 -5.47 -7.34 9.95
N MET A 80 -4.89 -8.22 9.14
CA MET A 80 -4.90 -8.13 7.68
C MET A 80 -6.19 -8.67 7.06
N ASP A 81 -6.92 -9.51 7.78
CA ASP A 81 -8.23 -10.04 7.36
C ASP A 81 -9.39 -9.04 7.54
N SER A 82 -9.13 -7.89 8.16
CA SER A 82 -10.12 -6.83 8.40
C SER A 82 -9.54 -5.46 8.08
N TRP A 83 -10.09 -4.80 7.05
CA TRP A 83 -9.66 -3.45 6.65
C TRP A 83 -9.75 -2.43 7.79
N HIS A 84 -10.77 -2.57 8.66
CA HIS A 84 -10.98 -1.78 9.87
C HIS A 84 -11.56 -2.62 11.00
N CYS A 85 -10.93 -2.63 12.18
CA CYS A 85 -11.48 -3.32 13.36
C CYS A 85 -11.17 -2.57 14.66
N GLY A 86 -11.86 -1.45 14.93
CA GLY A 86 -11.77 -0.75 16.22
C GLY A 86 -10.35 -0.31 16.57
N THR A 87 -9.66 -1.06 17.43
CA THR A 87 -8.26 -0.80 17.83
C THR A 87 -7.21 -1.50 16.97
N SER A 88 -7.61 -2.43 16.09
CA SER A 88 -6.74 -3.20 15.21
C SER A 88 -7.02 -2.86 13.75
N HIS A 89 -5.96 -2.75 12.96
CA HIS A 89 -6.02 -2.31 11.57
C HIS A 89 -5.14 -3.19 10.69
N CYS A 90 -5.49 -3.29 9.41
CA CYS A 90 -4.59 -3.80 8.37
C CYS A 90 -3.44 -2.80 8.12
N LEU A 91 -2.45 -3.16 7.30
CA LEU A 91 -1.33 -2.28 6.99
C LEU A 91 -1.78 -0.93 6.40
N ALA A 92 -2.73 -0.95 5.47
CA ALA A 92 -3.31 0.26 4.88
C ALA A 92 -4.03 1.12 5.93
N GLY A 93 -4.76 0.49 6.85
CA GLY A 93 -5.43 1.18 7.96
C GLY A 93 -4.45 1.82 8.94
N HIS A 94 -3.33 1.17 9.25
CA HIS A 94 -2.26 1.81 10.04
C HIS A 94 -1.67 3.03 9.33
N ALA A 95 -1.57 3.03 7.99
CA ALA A 95 -1.15 4.21 7.26
C ALA A 95 -2.13 5.38 7.45
N CYS A 96 -3.44 5.12 7.41
CA CYS A 96 -4.49 6.12 7.68
C CYS A 96 -4.47 6.63 9.12
N VAL A 97 -4.17 5.78 10.10
CA VAL A 97 -4.05 6.19 11.51
C VAL A 97 -2.80 7.04 11.76
N GLU A 98 -1.68 6.70 11.10
CA GLU A 98 -0.38 7.29 11.39
C GLU A 98 -0.02 8.49 10.51
N ASN A 99 -0.81 8.80 9.48
CA ASN A 99 -0.57 9.88 8.52
C ASN A 99 -1.86 10.66 8.17
N GLU A 100 -1.80 11.99 8.34
CA GLU A 100 -2.97 12.86 8.13
C GLU A 100 -3.43 12.93 6.67
N GLU A 101 -2.51 12.84 5.70
CA GLU A 101 -2.87 12.79 4.28
C GLU A 101 -3.61 11.50 3.94
N ALA A 102 -3.13 10.36 4.43
CA ALA A 102 -3.83 9.08 4.27
C ALA A 102 -5.23 9.12 4.91
N MET A 103 -5.36 9.69 6.11
CA MET A 103 -6.67 9.89 6.74
C MET A 103 -7.60 10.79 5.90
N ARG A 104 -7.05 11.86 5.29
CA ARG A 104 -7.82 12.74 4.41
C ARG A 104 -8.31 11.99 3.17
N ILE A 105 -7.41 11.27 2.49
CA ILE A 105 -7.70 10.50 1.28
C ILE A 105 -8.74 9.42 1.57
N GLU A 106 -8.64 8.75 2.73
CA GLU A 106 -9.58 7.70 3.13
C GLU A 106 -11.03 8.22 3.24
N LYS A 107 -11.24 9.45 3.73
CA LYS A 107 -12.58 10.04 3.85
C LYS A 107 -13.25 10.27 2.49
N GLU A 108 -12.45 10.48 1.45
CA GLU A 108 -12.91 10.76 0.09
C GLU A 108 -12.95 9.50 -0.79
N HIS A 109 -12.15 8.49 -0.43
CA HIS A 109 -11.93 7.28 -1.20
C HIS A 109 -12.11 6.01 -0.35
N SER A 110 -11.10 5.13 -0.36
CA SER A 110 -11.04 3.91 0.44
C SER A 110 -9.71 3.83 1.16
N THR A 111 -9.65 3.02 2.21
CA THR A 111 -8.43 2.72 2.98
C THR A 111 -7.34 2.11 2.11
N GLU A 112 -7.73 1.24 1.18
CA GLU A 112 -6.81 0.64 0.20
C GLU A 112 -6.18 1.73 -0.68
N ILE A 113 -6.98 2.64 -1.25
CA ILE A 113 -6.49 3.76 -2.06
C ILE A 113 -5.60 4.69 -1.23
N ALA A 114 -6.03 5.01 -0.01
CA ALA A 114 -5.28 5.89 0.89
C ALA A 114 -3.92 5.29 1.26
N GLY A 115 -3.89 4.03 1.71
CA GLY A 115 -2.66 3.32 2.03
C GLY A 115 -1.75 3.21 0.80
N ALA A 116 -2.28 2.81 -0.34
CA ALA A 116 -1.49 2.65 -1.57
C ALA A 116 -0.92 3.98 -2.08
N ALA A 117 -1.58 5.11 -1.80
CA ALA A 117 -1.07 6.43 -2.16
C ALA A 117 0.12 6.89 -1.30
N VAL A 118 0.22 6.45 -0.03
CA VAL A 118 1.26 6.92 0.90
C VAL A 118 2.35 5.89 1.22
N ILE A 119 2.07 4.60 1.04
CA ILE A 119 3.02 3.49 1.15
C ILE A 119 2.97 2.55 -0.09
N PRO A 120 3.09 3.09 -1.32
CA PRO A 120 2.94 2.33 -2.57
C PRO A 120 3.90 1.14 -2.71
N SER A 121 5.11 1.24 -2.17
CA SER A 121 6.10 0.16 -2.21
C SER A 121 5.61 -1.07 -1.43
N TYR A 122 4.80 -0.85 -0.39
CA TYR A 122 4.27 -1.89 0.50
C TYR A 122 2.84 -2.36 0.16
N ALA A 123 2.20 -1.80 -0.89
CA ALA A 123 0.85 -2.19 -1.30
C ALA A 123 0.71 -3.69 -1.61
N HIS A 124 1.77 -4.34 -2.10
CA HIS A 124 1.81 -5.78 -2.35
C HIS A 124 1.57 -6.65 -1.09
N LEU A 125 1.64 -6.07 0.10
CA LEU A 125 1.36 -6.74 1.37
C LEU A 125 -0.09 -6.59 1.84
N PHE A 126 -0.91 -5.75 1.20
CA PHE A 126 -2.25 -5.41 1.69
C PHE A 126 -3.22 -6.60 1.77
N TYR A 127 -2.97 -7.63 0.97
CA TYR A 127 -3.75 -8.87 0.94
C TYR A 127 -2.97 -10.09 1.47
N SER A 128 -1.82 -9.87 2.10
CA SER A 128 -1.05 -10.91 2.78
C SER A 128 -1.61 -11.21 4.18
N ASP A 129 -1.21 -12.34 4.76
CA ASP A 129 -1.61 -12.72 6.12
C ASP A 129 -0.88 -11.93 7.23
N ASP A 130 -1.43 -11.99 8.44
CA ASP A 130 -0.91 -11.30 9.64
C ASP A 130 0.58 -11.61 9.88
N ASP A 131 1.00 -12.87 9.76
CA ASP A 131 2.35 -13.31 10.12
C ASP A 131 3.38 -12.79 9.11
N THR A 132 3.05 -12.87 7.81
CA THR A 132 3.87 -12.34 6.72
C THR A 132 4.11 -10.84 6.90
N VAL A 133 3.05 -10.06 7.12
CA VAL A 133 3.18 -8.61 7.27
C VAL A 133 3.91 -8.26 8.57
N LEU A 134 3.62 -8.96 9.67
CA LEU A 134 4.28 -8.75 10.95
C LEU A 134 5.79 -9.03 10.88
N ALA A 135 6.22 -10.05 10.12
CA ALA A 135 7.64 -10.34 9.92
C ALA A 135 8.36 -9.18 9.24
N VAL A 136 7.80 -8.66 8.15
CA VAL A 136 8.34 -7.48 7.43
C VAL A 136 8.42 -6.26 8.35
N LEU A 137 7.35 -5.98 9.10
CA LEU A 137 7.33 -4.83 10.02
C LEU A 137 8.35 -4.98 11.16
N LYS A 138 8.60 -6.19 11.68
CA LYS A 138 9.66 -6.42 12.67
C LYS A 138 11.05 -6.13 12.10
N GLU A 139 11.31 -6.50 10.86
CA GLU A 139 12.58 -6.17 10.19
C GLU A 139 12.75 -4.66 10.06
N ILE A 140 11.73 -3.96 9.57
CA ILE A 140 11.73 -2.49 9.39
C ILE A 140 11.93 -1.77 10.74
N ALA A 141 11.26 -2.22 11.80
CA ALA A 141 11.37 -1.62 13.13
C ALA A 141 12.79 -1.69 13.70
N ASN A 142 13.58 -2.68 13.28
CA ASN A 142 14.96 -2.90 13.74
C ASN A 142 16.03 -2.28 12.82
N GLN A 143 15.64 -1.61 11.73
CA GLN A 143 16.58 -0.89 10.87
C GLN A 143 16.91 0.47 11.49
N ASP A 144 18.20 0.81 11.57
CA ASP A 144 18.68 2.11 12.07
C ASP A 144 18.41 3.25 11.07
#